data_AF-A0A183PGH7-F1
#
_entry.id   AF-A0A183PGH7-F1
#
_cell.length_a   1.000
_cell.length_b   1.000
_cell.length_c   1.000
_cell.angle_alpha   90.00
_cell.angle_beta   90.00
_cell.angle_gamma   90.00
#
_symmetry.space_group_name_H-M   'P 1'
#
loop_
_entity.id
_entity.type
_entity.pdbx_description
1 polymer ?
#
loop_
_entity_poly.entity_id
_entity_poly.type
_entity_poly.pdbx_seq_one_letter_code
_entity_poly.pdbx_strand_id
1 'polypeptide(L)' 'MWPSKTEYCNQPTELFELLFRQGIGTMCSEFYVTWCQLLEKNKNYRKIASIYAHGLRAGAKPLLWLEDRAE' A
#
# COMPACT_ATOMS: atom_id res chain seq x y z
N MET A 1 -6.84 6.44 7.87
CA MET A 1 -5.86 6.12 8.92
C MET A 1 -5.66 4.60 9.03
N TRP A 2 -4.85 4.03 8.13
CA TRP A 2 -4.36 2.65 8.23
C TRP A 2 -3.24 2.41 9.26
N PRO A 3 -2.32 3.35 9.59
CA PRO A 3 -1.14 3.02 10.40
C PRO A 3 -1.50 2.51 11.81
N SER A 4 -2.45 3.15 12.49
CA SER A 4 -2.82 2.80 13.88
C SER A 4 -3.56 1.47 14.04
N LYS A 5 -4.05 0.85 12.96
CA LYS A 5 -4.63 -0.52 13.03
C LYS A 5 -3.60 -1.62 12.79
N THR A 6 -2.45 -1.31 12.20
CA THR A 6 -1.43 -2.30 11.87
C THR A 6 -0.50 -2.64 13.05
N GLU A 7 -0.48 -1.80 14.07
CA GLU A 7 0.37 -1.95 15.26
C GLU A 7 0.01 -3.17 16.13
N TYR A 8 -1.22 -3.68 16.01
CA TYR A 8 -1.68 -4.88 16.73
C TYR A 8 -1.59 -6.16 15.90
N CYS A 9 -1.12 -6.07 14.64
CA CYS A 9 -0.97 -7.22 13.76
C CYS A 9 0.46 -7.75 13.84
N ASN A 10 0.62 -9.04 14.18
CA ASN A 10 1.94 -9.69 14.17
C ASN A 10 2.54 -9.80 12.74
N GLN A 11 1.69 -9.74 11.71
CA GLN A 11 2.07 -9.92 10.30
C GLN A 11 1.38 -8.87 9.40
N PRO A 12 1.72 -7.58 9.55
CA PRO A 12 1.00 -6.50 8.88
C PRO A 12 1.15 -6.57 7.36
N THR A 13 2.26 -7.09 6.83
CA THR A 13 2.47 -7.25 5.39
C THR A 13 1.48 -8.23 4.77
N GLU A 14 1.24 -9.37 5.43
CA GLU A 14 0.29 -10.39 4.96
C GLU A 14 -1.15 -9.89 5.01
N LEU A 15 -1.49 -9.05 6.01
CA LEU A 15 -2.79 -8.38 6.06
C LEU A 15 -3.01 -7.49 4.84
N PHE A 16 -2.03 -6.66 4.47
CA PHE A 16 -2.13 -5.84 3.26
C PHE A 16 -2.24 -6.70 1.99
N GLU A 17 -1.47 -7.78 1.88
CA GLU A 17 -1.57 -8.72 0.74
C GLU A 17 -2.96 -9.36 0.65
N LEU A 18 -3.56 -9.75 1.79
CA LEU A 18 -4.89 -10.32 1.86
C LEU A 18 -5.96 -9.29 1.44
N LEU A 19 -5.93 -8.09 2.01
CA LEU A 19 -6.87 -7.01 1.68
C LEU A 19 -6.79 -6.66 0.19
N PHE A 20 -5.57 -6.57 -0.35
CA PHE A 20 -5.34 -6.32 -1.76
C PHE A 20 -5.94 -7.43 -2.65
N ARG A 21 -5.74 -8.71 -2.31
CA ARG A 21 -6.34 -9.85 -3.03
C ARG A 21 -7.87 -9.84 -2.98
N GLN A 22 -8.46 -9.30 -1.91
CA GLN A 22 -9.91 -9.15 -1.77
C GLN A 22 -10.45 -7.86 -2.42
N GLY A 23 -9.58 -7.02 -3.00
CA GLY A 23 -9.96 -5.72 -3.57
C GLY A 23 -10.32 -4.66 -2.53
N ILE A 24 -9.98 -4.89 -1.26
CA ILE A 24 -10.30 -3.98 -0.15
C ILE A 24 -9.21 -2.89 -0.08
N GLY A 25 -9.63 -1.63 -0.11
CA GLY A 25 -8.71 -0.48 -0.03
C GLY A 25 -7.98 -0.15 -1.33
N THR A 26 -8.21 -0.88 -2.43
CA THR A 26 -7.56 -0.66 -3.73
C THR A 26 -7.97 0.64 -4.43
N MET A 27 -9.02 1.31 -3.95
CA MET A 27 -9.42 2.64 -4.41
C MET A 27 -8.88 3.78 -3.51
N CYS A 28 -8.09 3.46 -2.48
CA CYS A 28 -7.58 4.43 -1.51
C CYS A 28 -6.06 4.53 -1.59
N SER A 29 -5.51 5.71 -1.91
CA SER A 29 -4.05 5.86 -2.03
C SER A 29 -3.32 5.68 -0.70
N GLU A 30 -3.94 6.04 0.43
CA GLU A 30 -3.39 5.81 1.79
C GLU A 30 -3.09 4.33 2.05
N PHE A 31 -3.87 3.40 1.48
CA PHE A 31 -3.64 1.96 1.58
C PHE A 31 -2.31 1.57 0.92
N TYR A 32 -2.09 1.98 -0.33
CA TYR A 32 -0.85 1.71 -1.07
C TYR A 32 0.36 2.37 -0.40
N VAL A 33 0.21 3.62 0.03
CA VAL A 33 1.25 4.39 0.73
C VAL A 33 1.69 3.67 2.00
N THR A 34 0.74 3.28 2.85
CA THR A 34 1.04 2.64 4.14
C THR A 34 1.67 1.26 3.91
N TRP A 35 1.18 0.51 2.92
CA TRP A 35 1.74 -0.79 2.56
C TRP A 35 3.18 -0.68 2.05
N CYS A 36 3.46 0.27 1.16
CA CYS A 36 4.81 0.50 0.66
C CYS A 36 5.77 0.91 1.78
N GLN A 37 5.38 1.84 2.66
CA GLN A 37 6.19 2.24 3.83
C GLN A 37 6.56 1.05 4.72
N LEU A 38 5.62 0.12 4.91
CA LEU A 38 5.86 -1.10 5.67
C LEU A 38 6.88 -2.02 4.95
N LEU A 39 6.76 -2.16 3.63
CA LEU A 39 7.72 -2.92 2.83
C LEU A 39 9.12 -2.29 2.87
N GLU A 40 9.23 -0.96 2.83
CA GLU A 40 10.49 -0.23 2.96
C GLU A 40 11.14 -0.49 4.31
N LYS A 41 10.37 -0.41 5.41
CA LYS A 41 10.84 -0.71 6.76
C LYS A 41 11.38 -2.15 6.87
N ASN A 42 10.75 -3.08 6.15
CA ASN A 42 11.16 -4.49 6.08
C ASN A 42 12.23 -4.76 5.01
N LYS A 43 12.79 -3.71 4.36
CA LYS A 43 13.78 -3.78 3.27
C LYS A 43 13.34 -4.61 2.07
N ASN A 44 12.03 -4.72 1.84
CA ASN A 44 11.44 -5.47 0.74
C ASN A 44 11.02 -4.55 -0.41
N TYR A 45 12.01 -4.03 -1.13
CA TYR A 45 11.79 -3.04 -2.19
C TYR A 45 11.21 -3.62 -3.49
N ARG A 46 11.33 -4.95 -3.69
CA ARG A 46 11.03 -5.61 -4.97
C ARG A 46 9.59 -5.40 -5.45
N LYS A 47 8.64 -5.27 -4.52
CA LYS A 47 7.20 -5.15 -4.84
C LYS A 47 6.69 -3.71 -4.86
N ILE A 48 7.44 -2.74 -4.32
CA ILE A 48 6.97 -1.36 -4.08
C ILE A 48 6.52 -0.69 -5.38
N ALA A 49 7.37 -0.70 -6.41
CA ALA A 49 7.05 -0.08 -7.70
C ALA A 49 5.79 -0.69 -8.34
N SER A 50 5.63 -2.02 -8.24
CA SER A 50 4.45 -2.71 -8.77
C SER A 50 3.17 -2.35 -8.02
N ILE A 51 3.26 -2.14 -6.71
CA ILE A 51 2.15 -1.75 -5.84
C ILE A 51 1.69 -0.32 -6.17
N TYR A 52 2.62 0.64 -6.27
CA TYR A 52 2.28 2.01 -6.70
C TYR A 52 1.69 2.04 -8.11
N ALA A 53 2.29 1.33 -9.07
CA ALA A 53 1.78 1.25 -10.43
C ALA A 53 0.37 0.66 -10.48
N HIS A 54 0.05 -0.30 -9.61
CA HIS A 54 -1.32 -0.79 -9.48
C HIS A 54 -2.26 0.28 -8.94
N GLY A 55 -1.89 1.00 -7.87
CA GLY A 55 -2.75 2.05 -7.30
C GLY A 55 -3.06 3.17 -8.31
N LEU A 56 -2.09 3.54 -9.13
CA LEU A 56 -2.27 4.48 -10.24
C LEU A 56 -3.27 3.95 -11.28
N ARG A 57 -3.08 2.70 -11.75
CA ARG A 57 -4.01 2.06 -12.71
C ARG A 57 -5.42 1.88 -12.16
N ALA A 58 -5.54 1.60 -10.86
CA ALA A 58 -6.82 1.45 -10.18
C ALA A 58 -7.56 2.78 -9.99
N GLY A 59 -6.90 3.92 -10.19
CA GLY A 59 -7.50 5.23 -9.94
C GLY A 59 -7.65 5.54 -8.45
N ALA A 60 -6.76 5.01 -7.61
CA ALA A 60 -6.86 5.16 -6.16
C ALA A 60 -6.70 6.63 -5.74
N LYS A 61 -7.57 7.11 -4.83
CA LYS A 61 -7.65 8.54 -4.48
C LYS A 61 -7.10 8.84 -3.08
N PRO A 62 -6.51 10.04 -2.89
CA PRO A 62 -6.08 10.97 -3.93
C PRO A 62 -4.90 10.43 -4.76
N LEU A 63 -4.96 10.58 -6.09
CA LEU A 63 -3.96 10.07 -7.03
C LEU A 63 -2.57 10.70 -6.82
N LEU A 64 -2.54 11.99 -6.45
CA LEU A 64 -1.32 12.75 -6.18
C LEU A 64 -0.38 12.04 -5.19
N TRP A 65 -0.92 11.31 -4.21
CA TRP A 65 -0.12 10.60 -3.21
C TRP A 65 0.63 9.38 -3.76
N LEU A 66 0.22 8.89 -4.93
CA LEU A 66 0.88 7.80 -5.64
C LEU A 66 1.80 8.33 -6.74
N GLU A 67 1.45 9.46 -7.37
CA GLU A 67 2.27 10.11 -8.41
C GLU A 67 3.60 10.63 -7.86
N ASP A 68 3.58 11.29 -6.70
CA ASP A 68 4.76 11.81 -5.99
C ASP A 68 5.80 10.71 -5.63
N ARG A 69 5.38 9.44 -5.63
CA ARG A 69 6.18 8.30 -5.17
C ARG A 69 6.45 7.26 -6.25
N ALA A 70 6.04 7.55 -7.48
CA ALA A 70 6.29 6.71 -8.65
C ALA A 70 7.49 7.21 -9.49
N GLU A 71 8.11 8.33 -9.10
CA GLU A 71 9.33 8.91 -9.67
C GLU A 71 10.59 8.45 -8.93
#